data_AF-A0A1V9BC36-F1
#
_entry.id   AF-A0A1V9BC36-F1
#
_cell.length_a   1.000
_cell.length_b   1.000
_cell.length_c   1.000
_cell.angle_alpha   90.00
_cell.angle_beta   90.00
_cell.angle_gamma   90.00
#
_symmetry.space_group_name_H-M   'P 1'
#
loop_
_entity.id
_entity.type
_entity.pdbx_description
1 polymer ?
#
loop_
_entity_poly.entity_id
_entity_poly.type
_entity_poly.pdbx_seq_one_letter_code
_entity_poly.pdbx_strand_id
1 'polypeptide(L)'
;MKLDKHEKRHIRLQICELLDSHCRTCPERIKYRSTVCLNVCPISQEMRKLASFLEDDTPSNPQPNEPSQHRVQSAVQIPKRRWSAEEVFYLWHHRKVFTIEQLAERLNRKPKSVYEKLKQLVQKGGISDIG
;
A
#
# COMPACT_ATOMS: atom_id res chain seq x y z
N MET A 1 7.76 -5.81 22.88
CA MET A 1 7.19 -7.18 23.02
C MET A 1 6.86 -7.67 21.63
N LYS A 2 7.28 -8.87 21.25
CA LYS A 2 6.95 -9.42 19.94
C LYS A 2 5.53 -9.99 20.01
N LEU A 3 4.64 -9.54 19.13
CA LEU A 3 3.29 -10.09 19.04
C LEU A 3 3.33 -11.56 18.62
N ASP A 4 2.59 -12.39 19.32
CA ASP A 4 2.38 -13.78 18.96
C ASP A 4 1.55 -13.90 17.66
N LYS A 5 1.67 -15.05 16.99
CA LYS A 5 0.89 -15.35 15.78
C LYS A 5 -0.62 -15.20 16.01
N HIS A 6 -1.11 -15.58 17.19
CA HIS A 6 -2.52 -15.43 17.55
C HIS A 6 -2.94 -13.96 17.67
N GLU A 7 -2.09 -13.12 18.25
CA GLU A 7 -2.36 -11.69 18.42
C GLU A 7 -2.37 -10.96 17.08
N LYS A 8 -1.40 -11.28 16.19
CA LYS A 8 -1.39 -10.74 14.83
C LYS A 8 -2.63 -11.14 14.04
N ARG A 9 -3.10 -12.37 14.21
CA ARG A 9 -4.35 -12.84 13.60
C ARG A 9 -5.55 -12.08 14.17
N HIS A 10 -5.60 -11.88 15.48
CA HIS A 10 -6.68 -11.15 16.14
C HIS A 10 -6.79 -9.71 15.61
N ILE A 11 -5.67 -9.01 15.52
CA ILE A 11 -5.62 -7.65 14.97
C ILE A 11 -6.10 -7.59 13.52
N ARG A 12 -5.69 -8.56 12.69
CA ARG A 12 -6.18 -8.64 11.29
C ARG A 12 -7.70 -8.82 11.24
N LEU A 13 -8.27 -9.65 12.13
CA LEU A 13 -9.72 -9.84 12.22
C LEU A 13 -10.44 -8.58 12.68
N GLN A 14 -9.90 -7.85 13.66
CA GLN A 14 -10.47 -6.57 14.11
C GLN A 14 -10.47 -5.52 12.99
N ILE A 15 -9.41 -5.46 12.18
CA ILE A 15 -9.38 -4.57 11.01
C ILE A 15 -10.45 -4.99 9.98
N CYS A 16 -10.62 -6.29 9.72
CA CYS A 16 -11.68 -6.78 8.85
C CYS A 16 -13.07 -6.41 9.38
N GLU A 17 -13.31 -6.57 10.67
CA GLU A 17 -14.58 -6.23 11.31
C GLU A 17 -14.91 -4.73 11.15
N LEU A 18 -13.95 -3.84 11.42
CA LEU A 18 -14.13 -2.40 11.21
C LEU A 18 -14.44 -2.04 9.74
N LEU A 19 -13.85 -2.77 8.80
CA LEU A 19 -14.13 -2.59 7.37
C LEU A 19 -15.54 -3.05 7.01
N ASP A 20 -15.99 -4.18 7.55
CA ASP A 20 -17.28 -4.77 7.25
C ASP A 20 -18.44 -4.03 7.93
N SER A 21 -18.25 -3.57 9.17
CA SER A 21 -19.28 -2.89 9.96
C SER A 21 -19.43 -1.41 9.59
N HIS A 22 -18.32 -0.71 9.35
CA HIS A 22 -18.34 0.75 9.16
C HIS A 22 -18.00 1.20 7.75
N CYS A 23 -17.14 0.46 7.04
CA CYS A 23 -16.65 0.90 5.73
C CYS A 23 -17.41 0.26 4.55
N ARG A 24 -18.20 -0.79 4.76
CA ARG A 24 -18.91 -1.53 3.70
C ARG A 24 -19.96 -0.68 2.99
N THR A 25 -20.69 0.14 3.74
CA THR A 25 -21.76 1.03 3.24
C THR A 25 -21.40 2.50 3.32
N CYS A 26 -20.14 2.83 3.63
CA CYS A 26 -19.69 4.21 3.82
C CYS A 26 -19.80 5.02 2.50
N PRO A 27 -20.66 6.06 2.44
CA PRO A 27 -20.87 6.84 1.22
C PRO A 27 -19.59 7.52 0.73
N GLU A 28 -18.79 8.01 1.68
CA GLU A 28 -17.51 8.66 1.42
C GLU A 28 -16.49 7.73 0.79
N ARG A 29 -16.54 6.42 1.11
CA ARG A 29 -15.66 5.39 0.55
C ARG A 29 -16.16 4.84 -0.78
N ILE A 30 -17.47 4.77 -0.97
CA ILE A 30 -18.11 4.25 -2.19
C ILE A 30 -18.02 5.27 -3.33
N LYS A 31 -18.32 6.55 -3.05
CA LYS A 31 -18.31 7.60 -4.07
C LYS A 31 -16.90 8.08 -4.40
N TYR A 32 -16.01 8.11 -3.41
CA TYR A 32 -14.65 8.60 -3.57
C TYR A 32 -13.69 7.68 -2.81
N ARG A 33 -12.48 7.45 -3.32
CA ARG A 33 -11.40 7.01 -2.42
C ARG A 33 -10.92 8.25 -1.66
N SER A 34 -11.79 8.78 -0.81
CA SER A 34 -11.69 10.15 -0.31
C SER A 34 -10.48 10.33 0.60
N THR A 35 -9.89 11.53 0.52
CA THR A 35 -8.91 12.03 1.48
C THR A 35 -9.48 12.03 2.90
N VAL A 36 -10.80 12.05 3.07
CA VAL A 36 -11.49 11.96 4.37
C VAL A 36 -11.20 10.63 5.05
N CYS A 37 -11.33 9.50 4.34
CA CYS A 37 -10.98 8.17 4.86
C CYS A 37 -9.49 8.04 5.20
N LEU A 38 -8.61 8.90 4.70
CA LEU A 38 -7.17 8.86 5.00
C LEU A 38 -6.75 9.86 6.10
N ASN A 39 -7.44 10.99 6.22
CA ASN A 39 -6.99 12.09 7.06
C ASN A 39 -7.90 12.37 8.28
N VAL A 40 -9.21 12.12 8.17
CA VAL A 40 -10.19 12.64 9.15
C VAL A 40 -11.14 11.54 9.68
N CYS A 41 -11.22 10.39 9.01
CA CYS A 41 -12.11 9.33 9.43
C CYS A 41 -11.61 8.64 10.72
N PRO A 42 -12.43 8.58 11.80
CA PRO A 42 -12.02 7.95 13.05
C PRO A 42 -11.80 6.43 12.90
N ILE A 43 -12.63 5.76 12.08
CA ILE A 43 -12.50 4.31 11.82
C ILE A 43 -11.17 4.01 11.13
N SER A 44 -10.72 4.87 10.21
CA SER A 44 -9.44 4.66 9.55
C SER A 44 -8.24 5.00 10.43
N GLN A 45 -8.39 5.92 11.37
CA GLN A 45 -7.39 6.16 12.41
C GLN A 45 -7.24 4.91 13.30
N GLU A 46 -8.36 4.29 13.69
CA GLU A 46 -8.36 3.07 14.49
C GLU A 46 -7.74 1.88 13.75
N MET A 47 -8.09 1.68 12.47
CA MET A 47 -7.47 0.65 11.63
C MET A 47 -5.96 0.84 11.49
N ARG A 48 -5.48 2.09 11.33
CA ARG A 48 -4.03 2.39 11.27
C ARG A 48 -3.33 2.08 12.58
N LYS A 49 -3.97 2.39 13.71
CA LYS A 49 -3.44 2.05 15.04
C LYS A 49 -3.31 0.53 15.19
N LEU A 50 -4.35 -0.22 14.81
CA LEU A 50 -4.30 -1.69 14.79
C LEU A 50 -3.18 -2.20 13.87
N ALA A 51 -3.03 -1.63 12.68
CA ALA A 51 -1.98 -2.01 11.74
C ALA A 51 -0.56 -1.73 12.27
N SER A 52 -0.34 -0.64 13.03
CA SER A 52 0.99 -0.33 13.58
C SER A 52 1.52 -1.40 14.53
N PHE A 53 0.65 -2.12 15.24
CA PHE A 53 1.05 -3.25 16.09
C PHE A 53 1.55 -4.47 15.29
N LEU A 54 1.34 -4.48 13.97
CA LEU A 54 1.85 -5.51 13.07
C LEU A 54 3.23 -5.17 12.49
N GLU A 55 3.70 -3.92 12.61
CA GLU A 55 4.89 -3.40 11.91
C GLU A 55 6.23 -3.67 12.64
N ASP A 56 6.19 -4.14 13.90
CA ASP A 56 7.34 -4.34 14.80
C ASP A 56 8.33 -5.48 14.44
N ASP A 57 8.25 -6.11 13.25
CA ASP A 57 9.26 -7.09 12.79
C ASP A 57 10.32 -6.48 11.84
N THR A 58 10.32 -5.16 11.65
CA THR A 58 11.32 -4.48 10.81
C THR A 58 12.35 -3.79 11.71
N PRO A 59 13.67 -4.05 11.58
CA PRO A 59 14.66 -3.28 12.31
C PRO A 59 14.54 -1.81 11.92
N SER A 60 14.26 -0.98 12.93
CA SER A 60 14.09 0.46 12.86
C SER A 60 15.24 1.12 12.08
N ASN A 61 14.92 1.81 10.99
CA ASN A 61 15.69 2.99 10.63
C ASN A 61 14.99 4.17 11.32
N PRO A 62 15.55 4.75 12.38
CA PRO A 62 14.87 5.79 13.12
C PRO A 62 14.84 7.06 12.27
N GLN A 63 13.64 7.44 11.82
CA GLN A 63 13.36 8.81 11.45
C GLN A 63 12.73 9.49 12.65
N PRO A 64 13.37 10.53 13.19
CA PRO A 64 12.57 11.60 13.75
C PRO A 64 13.01 12.96 13.20
N ASN A 65 12.02 13.71 12.73
CA ASN A 65 11.93 15.17 12.77
C ASN A 65 12.54 15.94 11.58
N GLU A 66 11.68 16.31 10.63
CA GLU A 66 11.75 17.61 9.92
C GLU A 66 11.78 18.75 10.97
N PRO A 67 12.41 19.93 10.76
CA PRO A 67 12.37 20.69 9.50
C PRO A 67 13.67 21.45 9.13
N SER A 68 13.81 21.80 7.85
CA SER A 68 14.22 23.14 7.36
C SER A 68 15.00 23.02 6.04
N GLN A 69 14.38 23.56 5.00
CA GLN A 69 15.01 24.38 3.97
C GLN A 69 16.50 24.13 3.73
N HIS A 70 16.87 23.32 2.74
CA HIS A 70 17.89 23.68 1.76
C HIS A 70 17.86 22.67 0.61
N ARG A 71 17.32 23.15 -0.50
CA ARG A 71 17.38 22.57 -1.84
C ARG A 71 18.85 22.39 -2.24
N VAL A 72 19.34 21.16 -2.36
CA VAL A 72 20.34 20.78 -3.37
C VAL A 72 20.09 19.35 -3.83
N GLN A 73 19.98 19.21 -5.14
CA GLN A 73 19.76 17.98 -5.90
C GLN A 73 20.80 16.91 -5.57
N SER A 74 20.38 15.65 -5.38
CA SER A 74 21.14 14.46 -5.79
C SER A 74 20.35 13.17 -5.59
N ALA A 75 19.98 12.56 -6.71
CA ALA A 75 19.62 11.14 -6.90
C ALA A 75 18.76 10.48 -5.82
N VAL A 76 17.43 10.58 -5.98
CA VAL A 76 16.47 9.61 -5.42
C VAL A 76 16.94 8.21 -5.87
N GLN A 77 17.55 7.48 -4.94
CA GLN A 77 17.90 6.08 -5.08
C GLN A 77 16.60 5.31 -5.25
N ILE A 78 16.12 5.21 -6.50
CA ILE A 78 15.06 4.28 -6.88
C ILE A 78 15.62 2.92 -6.59
N PRO A 79 15.17 2.22 -5.53
CA PRO A 79 15.72 0.92 -5.23
C PRO A 79 15.46 0.05 -6.46
N LYS A 80 16.46 -0.72 -6.91
CA LYS A 80 16.29 -1.83 -7.86
C LYS A 80 15.45 -2.95 -7.21
N ARG A 81 14.31 -2.61 -6.59
CA ARG A 81 13.45 -3.53 -5.86
C ARG A 81 12.80 -4.47 -6.87
N ARG A 82 13.01 -5.76 -6.64
CA ARG A 82 12.22 -6.83 -7.26
C ARG A 82 10.74 -6.51 -7.09
N TRP A 83 9.93 -6.83 -8.09
CA TRP A 83 8.48 -6.68 -7.99
C TRP A 83 7.95 -7.67 -6.97
N SER A 84 7.31 -7.20 -5.90
CA SER A 84 6.66 -8.08 -4.93
C SER A 84 5.40 -8.73 -5.55
N ALA A 85 4.98 -9.87 -4.99
CA ALA A 85 3.74 -10.52 -5.40
C ALA A 85 2.54 -9.58 -5.28
N GLU A 86 2.50 -8.75 -4.23
CA GLU A 86 1.46 -7.75 -4.00
C GLU A 86 1.47 -6.63 -5.05
N GLU A 87 2.64 -6.10 -5.40
CA GLU A 87 2.77 -5.08 -6.45
C GLU A 87 2.32 -5.62 -7.81
N VAL A 88 2.68 -6.87 -8.12
CA VAL A 88 2.28 -7.57 -9.35
C VAL A 88 0.78 -7.84 -9.37
N PHE A 89 0.23 -8.32 -8.27
CA PHE A 89 -1.20 -8.55 -8.10
C PHE A 89 -1.98 -7.26 -8.27
N TYR A 90 -1.55 -6.17 -7.61
CA TYR A 90 -2.18 -4.87 -7.70
C TYR A 90 -2.14 -4.32 -9.12
N LEU A 91 -0.96 -4.35 -9.75
CA LEU A 91 -0.76 -3.91 -11.13
C LEU A 91 -1.68 -4.67 -12.09
N TRP A 92 -1.74 -6.00 -11.97
CA TRP A 92 -2.52 -6.84 -12.86
C TRP A 92 -4.03 -6.62 -12.72
N HIS A 93 -4.54 -6.54 -11.50
CA HIS A 93 -5.97 -6.36 -11.24
C HIS A 93 -6.45 -4.96 -11.60
N HIS A 94 -5.61 -3.94 -11.47
CA HIS A 94 -5.98 -2.56 -11.74
C HIS A 94 -5.59 -2.05 -13.13
N ARG A 95 -4.98 -2.89 -13.98
CA ARG A 95 -4.51 -2.51 -15.32
C ARG A 95 -5.58 -1.93 -16.25
N LYS A 96 -6.85 -2.26 -16.04
CA LYS A 96 -7.99 -1.77 -16.84
C LYS A 96 -8.70 -0.57 -16.21
N VAL A 97 -8.35 -0.25 -14.96
CA VAL A 97 -9.03 0.77 -14.15
C VAL A 97 -8.19 2.03 -14.04
N PHE A 98 -6.86 1.89 -13.98
CA PHE A 98 -5.92 3.01 -13.83
C PHE A 98 -4.97 3.12 -15.02
N THR A 99 -4.57 4.36 -15.32
CA THR A 99 -3.51 4.62 -16.30
C THR A 99 -2.14 4.23 -15.73
N ILE A 100 -1.14 4.09 -16.60
CA ILE A 100 0.23 3.75 -16.20
C ILE A 100 0.79 4.77 -15.19
N GLU A 101 0.45 6.05 -15.34
CA GLU A 101 0.89 7.12 -14.42
C GLU A 101 0.27 6.97 -13.03
N GLN A 102 -1.02 6.69 -12.96
CA GLN A 102 -1.72 6.46 -11.69
C GLN A 102 -1.22 5.17 -11.01
N LEU A 103 -0.95 4.13 -11.79
CA LEU A 103 -0.36 2.88 -11.27
C LEU A 103 1.06 3.12 -10.76
N ALA A 104 1.84 3.94 -11.45
CA ALA A 104 3.19 4.33 -11.06
C ALA A 104 3.23 5.12 -9.77
N GLU A 105 2.34 6.10 -9.63
CA GLU A 105 2.20 6.88 -8.40
C GLU A 105 1.83 5.97 -7.22
N ARG A 106 0.84 5.08 -7.41
CA ARG A 106 0.38 4.17 -6.34
C ARG A 106 1.40 3.10 -5.97
N LEU A 107 2.15 2.59 -6.94
CA LEU A 107 3.20 1.62 -6.71
C LEU A 107 4.53 2.28 -6.33
N ASN A 108 4.60 3.61 -6.24
CA ASN A 108 5.84 4.37 -6.06
C ASN A 108 6.96 3.92 -7.02
N ARG A 109 6.60 3.61 -8.26
CA ARG A 109 7.52 3.14 -9.31
C ARG A 109 7.50 4.10 -10.49
N LYS A 110 8.56 4.06 -11.29
CA LYS A 110 8.59 4.83 -12.54
C LYS A 110 7.50 4.33 -13.50
N PRO A 111 6.75 5.22 -14.19
CA PRO A 111 5.78 4.85 -15.23
C PRO A 111 6.34 3.87 -16.26
N LYS A 112 7.58 4.11 -16.70
CA LYS A 112 8.29 3.22 -17.62
C LYS A 112 8.47 1.80 -17.04
N SER A 113 8.79 1.67 -15.75
CA SER A 113 8.94 0.35 -15.10
C SER A 113 7.60 -0.39 -14.98
N VAL A 114 6.52 0.34 -14.69
CA VAL A 114 5.16 -0.20 -14.63
C VAL A 114 4.71 -0.70 -16.00
N TYR A 115 4.93 0.09 -17.05
CA TYR A 115 4.62 -0.29 -18.43
C TYR A 115 5.35 -1.58 -18.84
N GLU A 116 6.66 -1.64 -18.62
CA GLU A 116 7.46 -2.84 -18.95
C GLU A 116 6.99 -4.07 -18.17
N LYS A 117 6.68 -3.92 -16.88
CA LYS A 117 6.17 -5.03 -16.07
C LYS A 117 4.81 -5.50 -16.56
N LEU A 118 3.90 -4.57 -16.87
CA LEU A 118 2.58 -4.90 -17.38
C LEU A 118 2.67 -5.63 -18.73
N LYS A 119 3.53 -5.17 -19.64
CA LYS A 119 3.80 -5.82 -20.92
C LYS A 119 4.31 -7.25 -20.74
N GLN A 120 5.23 -7.47 -19.80
CA GLN A 120 5.72 -8.81 -19.45
C GLN A 120 4.61 -9.72 -18.92
N LEU A 121 3.71 -9.21 -18.08
CA LEU A 121 2.59 -9.99 -17.54
C LEU A 121 1.58 -10.36 -18.62
N VAL A 122 1.31 -9.45 -19.57
CA VAL A 122 0.43 -9.72 -20.71
C VAL A 122 1.04 -10.79 -21.63
N GLN A 123 2.34 -10.69 -21.94
CA GLN A 123 3.05 -11.69 -22.75
C GLN A 123 3.09 -13.07 -22.08
N LYS A 124 3.16 -13.12 -20.74
CA LYS A 124 3.14 -14.37 -19.96
C LYS A 124 1.75 -14.95 -19.74
N GLY A 125 0.69 -14.30 -20.23
CA GLY A 125 -0.69 -14.76 -20.07
C GLY A 125 -1.28 -14.55 -18.67
N GLY A 126 -0.61 -13.81 -17.78
CA GLY A 126 -1.13 -13.49 -16.45
C GLY A 126 -0.08 -13.45 -15.34
N ILE A 127 -0.60 -13.48 -14.11
CA ILE A 127 0.19 -13.64 -12.89
C ILE A 127 0.17 -15.14 -12.53
N SER A 128 1.33 -15.79 -12.52
CA SER A 128 1.46 -17.11 -11.92
C SER A 128 1.62 -16.91 -10.42
N ASP A 129 0.61 -17.32 -9.66
CA ASP A 129 0.63 -17.36 -8.20
C ASP A 129 1.72 -18.36 -7.78
N ILE A 130 2.89 -17.86 -7.43
CA ILE A 130 3.90 -18.64 -6.70
C ILE A 130 3.80 -18.13 -5.27
N GLY A 131 3.06 -18.89 -4.47
CA GLY A 131 3.04 -18.81 -3.01
C GLY A 131 4.35 -19.27 -2.39
#